data_AF-A0A7Y2HN26-F1
#
_entry.id   AF-A0A7Y2HN26-F1
#
_cell.length_a   1.000
_cell.length_b   1.000
_cell.length_c   1.000
_cell.angle_alpha   90.00
_cell.angle_beta   90.00
_cell.angle_gamma   90.00
#
_symmetry.space_group_name_H-M   'P 1'
#
loop_
_entity.id
_entity.type
_entity.pdbx_description
1 polymer ?
#
loop_
_entity_poly.entity_id
_entity_poly.type
_entity_poly.pdbx_seq_one_letter_code
_entity_poly.pdbx_strand_id
1 'polypeptide(L)'
;MAQRCLFCRKSFPANGRFEHLPRGRRIAYDPERGRLWLICGRCFRWSLLPVEDRDAALYELERAARDEATPVARTAHIRLLRLKRILLVRVGDAGLHERAWWRYGRELRSRKASFESRGSR
;
A
#
# COMPACT_ATOMS: atom_id res chain seq x y z
N MET A 1 -2.89 15.56 6.15
CA MET A 1 -1.90 14.44 6.03
C MET A 1 -1.74 13.52 7.25
N ALA A 2 -1.76 12.20 7.03
CA ALA A 2 -1.51 11.19 8.07
C ALA A 2 0.01 10.99 8.36
N GLN A 3 0.48 11.38 9.55
CA GLN A 3 1.90 11.29 9.91
C GLN A 3 2.30 9.98 10.61
N ARG A 4 1.33 9.28 11.20
CA ARG A 4 1.53 8.08 12.02
C ARG A 4 0.62 6.96 11.53
N CYS A 5 1.08 5.73 11.67
CA CYS A 5 0.28 4.56 11.38
C CYS A 5 -0.97 4.51 12.27
N LEU A 6 -2.14 4.27 11.69
CA LEU A 6 -3.41 4.17 12.43
C LEU A 6 -3.44 2.98 13.41
N PHE A 7 -2.59 1.98 13.20
CA PHE A 7 -2.61 0.73 13.97
C PHE A 7 -1.54 0.64 15.06
N CYS A 8 -0.31 1.06 14.77
CA CYS A 8 0.81 0.95 15.72
C CYS A 8 1.45 2.29 16.09
N ARG A 9 0.86 3.40 15.64
CA ARG A 9 1.28 4.79 15.91
C ARG A 9 2.71 5.15 15.48
N LYS A 10 3.46 4.23 14.86
CA LYS A 10 4.79 4.51 14.29
C LYS A 10 4.70 5.62 13.25
N SER A 11 5.58 6.61 13.37
CA SER A 11 5.72 7.71 12.42
C SER A 11 6.17 7.20 11.06
N PHE A 12 5.60 7.76 10.00
CA PHE A 12 6.07 7.55 8.64
C PHE A 12 7.30 8.43 8.37
N PRO A 13 8.42 7.87 7.88
CA PRO A 13 9.60 8.65 7.56
C PRO A 13 9.34 9.55 6.34
N ALA A 14 10.10 10.63 6.20
CA ALA A 14 10.12 11.41 4.97
C ALA A 14 10.56 10.53 3.78
N ASN A 15 9.98 10.78 2.61
CA ASN A 15 10.35 10.10 1.37
C ASN A 15 11.19 10.97 0.43
N GLY A 16 11.08 12.30 0.52
CA GLY A 16 11.86 13.26 -0.27
C GLY A 16 11.59 13.19 -1.78
N ARG A 17 10.46 12.64 -2.22
CA ARG A 17 10.14 12.47 -3.64
C ARG A 17 8.82 13.13 -4.06
N PHE A 18 7.79 13.01 -3.23
CA PHE A 18 6.44 13.48 -3.55
C PHE A 18 6.14 14.71 -2.71
N GLU A 19 5.74 15.80 -3.34
CA GLU A 19 5.45 17.07 -2.66
C GLU A 19 4.12 16.97 -1.91
N HIS A 20 3.12 16.45 -2.60
CA HIS A 20 1.77 16.24 -2.07
C HIS A 20 1.64 14.95 -1.22
N LEU A 21 2.74 14.21 -1.06
CA LEU A 21 2.83 13.07 -0.14
C LEU A 21 4.26 12.93 0.39
N PRO A 22 4.74 13.83 1.28
CA PRO A 22 6.15 13.91 1.66
C PRO A 22 6.61 12.76 2.58
N ARG A 23 5.68 11.92 3.05
CA ARG A 23 5.95 10.85 4.02
C ARG A 23 5.56 9.48 3.49
N GLY A 24 6.30 8.48 3.98
CA GLY A 24 6.08 7.07 3.69
C GLY A 24 6.87 6.56 2.49
N ARG A 25 7.55 5.42 2.65
CA ARG A 25 8.34 4.76 1.59
C ARG A 25 7.66 3.53 1.00
N ARG A 26 6.47 3.19 1.48
CA ARG A 26 5.64 2.11 0.95
C ARG A 26 4.24 2.69 0.84
N ILE A 27 3.78 2.86 -0.37
CA ILE A 27 2.56 3.60 -0.69
C ILE A 27 1.70 2.66 -1.51
N ALA A 28 0.41 2.59 -1.18
CA ALA A 28 -0.58 1.96 -2.05
C ALA A 28 -1.57 3.02 -2.49
N TYR A 29 -2.05 2.91 -3.73
CA TYR A 29 -3.05 3.83 -4.23
C TYR A 29 -3.92 3.17 -5.29
N ASP A 30 -5.12 3.71 -5.43
CA ASP A 30 -6.15 3.28 -6.36
C ASP A 30 -6.61 4.54 -7.11
N PRO A 31 -6.13 4.77 -8.34
CA PRO A 31 -6.44 5.98 -9.09
C PRO A 31 -7.90 6.02 -9.54
N GLU A 32 -8.53 4.86 -9.78
CA GLU A 32 -9.93 4.76 -10.24
C GLU A 32 -10.91 5.17 -9.14
N ARG A 33 -10.59 4.86 -7.89
CA ARG A 33 -11.48 5.13 -6.74
C ARG A 33 -10.97 6.25 -5.82
N GLY A 34 -9.92 6.96 -6.22
CA GLY A 34 -9.37 8.08 -5.46
C GLY A 34 -8.89 7.69 -4.05
N ARG A 35 -8.32 6.50 -3.87
CA ARG A 35 -7.87 6.02 -2.54
C ARG A 35 -6.37 5.98 -2.43
N LEU A 36 -5.87 6.39 -1.27
CA LEU A 36 -4.45 6.49 -0.97
C LEU A 36 -4.16 5.92 0.42
N TRP A 37 -3.14 5.08 0.51
CA TRP A 37 -2.69 4.48 1.77
C TRP A 37 -1.18 4.59 1.93
N LEU A 38 -0.75 4.81 3.17
CA LEU A 38 0.62 4.55 3.59
C LEU A 38 0.73 3.17 4.26
N ILE A 39 1.65 2.34 3.78
CA ILE A 39 1.91 1.01 4.34
C ILE A 39 2.99 1.13 5.41
N CYS A 40 2.64 0.74 6.65
CA CYS A 40 3.57 0.84 7.77
C CYS A 40 4.78 -0.08 7.60
N GLY A 41 6.00 0.44 7.76
CA GLY A 41 7.20 -0.38 7.75
C GLY A 41 7.43 -1.24 9.00
N ARG A 42 6.59 -1.12 10.03
CA ARG A 42 6.65 -1.96 11.27
C ARG A 42 5.57 -3.03 11.27
N CYS A 43 4.30 -2.65 11.14
CA CYS A 43 3.18 -3.60 11.22
C CYS A 43 2.62 -4.01 9.85
N PHE A 44 3.14 -3.45 8.74
CA PHE A 44 2.71 -3.73 7.36
C PHE A 44 1.23 -3.45 7.03
N ARG A 45 0.48 -2.87 7.96
CA ARG A 45 -0.92 -2.47 7.74
C ARG A 45 -1.01 -1.15 6.96
N TRP A 46 -2.07 -1.06 6.18
CA TRP A 46 -2.35 0.04 5.26
C TRP A 46 -3.17 1.12 5.97
N SER A 47 -2.55 2.27 6.25
CA SER A 47 -3.21 3.42 6.88
C SER A 47 -3.83 4.29 5.80
N LEU A 48 -5.16 4.40 5.79
CA LEU A 48 -5.90 5.22 4.82
C LEU A 48 -5.63 6.70 5.09
N LEU A 49 -5.37 7.47 4.04
CA LEU A 49 -5.18 8.91 4.15
C LEU A 49 -6.52 9.66 4.02
N PRO A 50 -6.72 10.80 4.70
CA PRO A 50 -7.88 11.68 4.50
C PRO A 50 -8.06 12.13 3.05
N VAL A 51 -9.23 12.67 2.69
CA VAL A 51 -9.64 12.95 1.29
C VAL A 51 -9.01 14.25 0.76
N GLU A 52 -8.78 15.22 1.63
CA GLU A 52 -8.50 16.63 1.27
C GLU A 52 -7.17 16.81 0.52
N ASP A 53 -6.25 15.85 0.62
CA ASP A 53 -4.90 15.89 0.03
C ASP A 53 -4.69 14.87 -1.12
N ARG A 54 -5.74 14.20 -1.63
CA ARG A 54 -5.55 13.01 -2.48
C ARG A 54 -5.26 13.29 -3.95
N ASP A 55 -5.89 14.27 -4.57
CA ASP A 55 -5.90 14.36 -6.04
C ASP A 55 -4.51 14.65 -6.63
N ALA A 56 -3.82 15.66 -6.11
CA ALA A 56 -2.46 15.98 -6.54
C ALA A 56 -1.46 14.85 -6.22
N ALA A 57 -1.59 14.22 -5.04
CA ALA A 57 -0.76 13.07 -4.66
C ALA A 57 -0.99 11.87 -5.58
N LEU A 58 -2.23 11.57 -5.96
CA LEU A 58 -2.57 10.48 -6.87
C LEU A 58 -2.01 10.74 -8.27
N TYR A 59 -2.09 11.98 -8.76
CA TYR A 59 -1.51 12.36 -10.04
C TYR A 59 0.02 12.18 -10.04
N GLU A 60 0.72 12.66 -9.01
CA GLU A 60 2.17 12.46 -8.88
C GLU A 60 2.56 10.99 -8.83
N LEU A 61 1.82 10.18 -8.08
CA LEU A 61 2.07 8.75 -7.92
C LEU A 61 1.84 7.99 -9.24
N GLU A 62 0.78 8.30 -9.97
CA GLU A 62 0.48 7.67 -11.26
C GLU A 62 1.51 8.07 -12.32
N ARG A 63 1.93 9.34 -12.34
CA ARG A 63 3.01 9.81 -13.22
C ARG A 63 4.32 9.08 -12.93
N ALA A 64 4.76 9.04 -11.67
CA ALA A 64 5.99 8.36 -11.30
C ALA A 64 5.92 6.84 -11.54
N ALA A 65 4.75 6.23 -11.37
CA ALA A 65 4.52 4.83 -11.66
C ALA A 65 4.61 4.50 -13.16
N ARG A 66 4.17 5.41 -14.03
CA ARG A 66 4.23 5.27 -15.49
C ARG A 66 5.62 5.55 -16.04
N ASP A 67 6.24 6.65 -15.59
CA ASP A 67 7.38 7.23 -16.28
C ASP A 67 8.73 6.76 -15.72
N GLU A 68 8.79 6.37 -14.43
CA GLU A 68 10.06 6.15 -13.73
C GLU A 68 10.15 4.81 -12.99
N ALA A 69 9.03 4.24 -12.54
CA ALA A 69 9.06 3.09 -11.64
C ALA A 69 9.23 1.76 -12.39
N THR A 70 10.09 0.88 -11.85
CA THR A 70 10.30 -0.46 -12.42
C THR A 70 9.33 -1.47 -11.80
N PRO A 71 8.65 -2.32 -12.60
CA PRO A 71 7.82 -3.41 -12.08
C PRO A 71 8.63 -4.43 -11.27
N VAL A 72 8.10 -4.86 -10.12
CA VAL A 72 8.71 -5.89 -9.25
C VAL A 72 7.86 -7.16 -9.24
N ALA A 73 6.55 -7.01 -9.09
CA ALA A 73 5.60 -8.11 -9.06
C ALA A 73 4.22 -7.62 -9.51
N ARG A 74 3.38 -8.52 -9.99
CA ARG A 74 1.99 -8.21 -10.34
C ARG A 74 1.08 -9.40 -10.14
N THR A 75 -0.19 -9.11 -9.89
CA THR A 75 -1.32 -10.01 -10.10
C THR A 75 -2.15 -9.48 -11.28
N ALA A 76 -3.41 -9.85 -11.41
CA ALA A 76 -4.25 -9.44 -12.54
C ALA A 76 -4.44 -7.91 -12.59
N HIS A 77 -4.76 -7.27 -11.46
CA HIS A 77 -5.11 -5.85 -11.39
C HIS A 77 -4.26 -5.07 -10.38
N ILE A 78 -3.36 -5.71 -9.63
CA ILE A 78 -2.46 -5.04 -8.68
C ILE A 78 -0.99 -5.17 -9.13
N ARG A 79 -0.27 -4.04 -9.13
CA ARG A 79 1.16 -3.97 -9.49
C ARG A 79 1.99 -3.44 -8.33
N LEU A 80 3.09 -4.13 -8.02
CA LEU A 80 4.15 -3.63 -7.15
C LEU A 80 5.26 -3.05 -8.01
N LEU A 81 5.58 -1.79 -7.77
CA LEU A 81 6.60 -1.03 -8.49
C LEU A 81 7.67 -0.52 -7.52
N ARG A 82 8.89 -0.40 -8.02
CA ARG A 82 10.03 0.17 -7.31
C ARG A 82 10.40 1.50 -7.92
N LEU A 83 10.46 2.54 -7.09
CA LEU A 83 10.99 3.86 -7.43
C LEU A 83 12.09 4.23 -6.45
N LYS A 84 13.36 4.03 -6.82
CA LYS A 84 14.52 4.18 -5.92
C LYS A 84 14.29 3.43 -4.59
N ARG A 85 14.13 4.15 -3.47
CA ARG A 85 13.89 3.57 -2.13
C ARG A 85 12.41 3.42 -1.76
N ILE A 86 11.50 3.76 -2.67
CA ILE A 86 10.06 3.75 -2.48
C ILE A 86 9.45 2.53 -3.17
N LEU A 87 8.48 1.90 -2.52
CA LEU A 87 7.59 0.90 -3.10
C LEU A 87 6.23 1.49 -3.34
N LEU A 88 5.70 1.29 -4.54
CA LEU A 88 4.35 1.68 -4.94
C LEU A 88 3.52 0.42 -5.20
N VAL A 89 2.34 0.33 -4.61
CA VAL A 89 1.33 -0.68 -4.91
C VAL A 89 0.20 0.01 -5.64
N ARG A 90 0.20 -0.09 -6.97
CA ARG A 90 -0.86 0.44 -7.82
C ARG A 90 -2.00 -0.57 -7.88
N VAL A 91 -3.17 -0.18 -7.41
CA VAL A 91 -4.40 -0.99 -7.40
C VAL A 91 -5.27 -0.52 -8.56
N GLY A 92 -5.55 -1.39 -9.53
CA GLY A 92 -6.60 -1.17 -10.53
C GLY A 92 -7.93 -1.77 -10.08
N ASP A 93 -8.74 -2.25 -11.02
CA ASP A 93 -10.03 -2.91 -10.75
C ASP A 93 -9.90 -4.34 -10.16
N ALA A 94 -9.13 -4.46 -9.08
CA ALA A 94 -8.90 -5.71 -8.39
C ALA A 94 -10.13 -6.13 -7.59
N GLY A 95 -10.59 -7.37 -7.75
CA GLY A 95 -11.66 -7.94 -6.92
C GLY A 95 -11.29 -8.03 -5.43
N LEU A 96 -12.28 -8.34 -4.58
CA LEU A 96 -12.07 -8.44 -3.12
C LEU A 96 -10.98 -9.45 -2.75
N HIS A 97 -10.94 -10.61 -3.41
CA HIS A 97 -9.98 -11.67 -3.13
C HIS A 97 -8.54 -11.22 -3.39
N GLU A 98 -8.29 -10.63 -4.56
CA GLU A 98 -6.96 -10.10 -4.91
C GLU A 98 -6.54 -8.99 -3.94
N ARG A 99 -7.41 -8.00 -3.68
CA ARG A 99 -7.11 -6.93 -2.71
C ARG A 99 -6.83 -7.47 -1.31
N ALA A 100 -7.58 -8.48 -0.87
CA ALA A 100 -7.41 -9.10 0.45
C ALA A 100 -6.05 -9.78 0.58
N TRP A 101 -5.58 -10.48 -0.45
CA TRP A 101 -4.25 -11.10 -0.42
C TRP A 101 -3.12 -10.07 -0.28
N TRP A 102 -3.21 -8.93 -0.97
CA TRP A 102 -2.21 -7.87 -0.88
C TRP A 102 -2.24 -7.11 0.47
N ARG A 103 -3.42 -6.88 1.05
CA ARG A 103 -3.56 -6.21 2.36
C ARG A 103 -3.27 -7.14 3.54
N TYR A 104 -3.76 -8.37 3.47
CA TYR A 104 -3.89 -9.27 4.62
C TYR A 104 -3.15 -10.59 4.44
N GLY A 105 -2.34 -10.76 3.39
CA GLY A 105 -1.70 -12.05 3.11
C GLY A 105 -0.91 -12.66 4.27
N ARG A 106 -0.28 -11.83 5.13
CA ARG A 106 0.37 -12.32 6.37
C ARG A 106 -0.64 -12.88 7.37
N GLU A 107 -1.74 -12.17 7.59
CA GLU A 107 -2.83 -12.57 8.48
C GLU A 107 -3.52 -13.82 7.96
N LEU A 108 -3.86 -13.86 6.67
CA LEU A 108 -4.52 -15.01 6.02
C LEU A 108 -3.65 -16.27 6.11
N ARG A 109 -2.33 -16.16 5.88
CA ARG A 109 -1.40 -17.28 6.08
C ARG A 109 -1.35 -17.74 7.54
N SER A 110 -1.30 -16.80 8.49
CA SER A 110 -1.28 -17.12 9.92
C SER A 110 -2.56 -17.84 10.35
N ARG A 111 -3.73 -17.38 9.90
CA ARG A 111 -5.03 -17.99 10.20
C ARG A 111 -5.16 -19.38 9.59
N LYS A 112 -4.71 -19.56 8.33
CA LYS A 112 -4.69 -20.87 7.68
C LYS A 112 -3.83 -21.86 8.47
N ALA A 113 -2.62 -21.46 8.85
CA ALA A 113 -1.74 -22.32 9.66
C ALA A 113 -2.35 -22.66 11.04
N SER A 114 -3.03 -21.71 11.68
CA SER A 114 -3.75 -21.94 12.94
C SER A 114 -4.89 -22.94 12.78
N PHE A 115 -5.71 -22.80 11.73
CA PHE A 115 -6.83 -23.69 11.43
C PHE A 115 -6.37 -25.11 11.06
N GLU A 116 -5.25 -25.24 10.36
CA GLU A 116 -4.69 -26.55 9.97
C GLU A 116 -3.94 -27.23 11.12
N SER A 117 -3.73 -26.55 12.25
CA SER A 117 -3.02 -27.08 13.40
C SER A 117 -3.79 -28.21 14.10
N ARG A 118 -3.06 -29.14 14.71
CA ARG A 118 -3.63 -30.31 15.39
C ARG A 118 -4.61 -29.95 16.52
N GLY A 119 -4.49 -28.76 17.12
CA GLY A 119 -5.38 -28.28 18.18
C GLY A 119 -6.71 -27.70 17.69
N SER A 120 -6.94 -27.63 16.37
CA SER A 120 -8.20 -27.17 15.77
C SER A 120 -9.13 -28.32 15.37
N ARG A 121 -8.72 -29.58 15.52
CA ARG A 121 -9.56 -30.77 15.29
C ARG A 121 -10.07 -31.34 16.61
#